data_AF-A0A928TJ28-F1
#
_entry.id   AF-A0A928TJ28-F1
#
_cell.length_a   1.000
_cell.length_b   1.000
_cell.length_c   1.000
_cell.angle_alpha   90.00
_cell.angle_beta   90.00
_cell.angle_gamma   90.00
#
_symmetry.space_group_name_H-M   'P 1'
#
loop_
_entity.id
_entity.type
_entity.pdbx_description
1 polymer ?
#
loop_
_entity_poly.entity_id
_entity_poly.type
_entity_poly.pdbx_seq_one_letter_code
_entity_poly.pdbx_strand_id
1 'polypeptide(L)'
;MTASVPPDFAHETALALAPATAAGSTIGRDTVRIPGVTSGGPAVVRPALAVMFRVAIGPRADRYVPRFLDFERAGRAQAGWNWPAFAAPPVWAFYRRLWTEGVAFALLPVAGAFAFAAFGGALEGAGAAWWIALASFVWLLPSGLSALAADALLWGKTRRVVAAAEIAARSPTQAVESLSKVRPTSLTAAILLGGGAIVLTTAALGPPIRSEYVAHAAREAVTRALASLRGVQEAVEAARDRSGTMAHARNVGRELAASDGRYVGDVAVDAVSGRVRVALGAAVPGAAGKSIVLAPTLDAAERVQWVCVPIDILPRHLPEACRR
;
A
#
# COMPACT_ATOMS: atom_id res chain seq x y z
N MET A 1 -75.43 35.19 19.40
CA MET A 1 -75.62 36.65 19.25
C MET A 1 -74.69 37.11 18.15
N THR A 2 -75.20 37.11 16.91
CA THR A 2 -75.55 38.33 16.15
C THR A 2 -74.31 39.18 15.86
N ALA A 3 -73.68 38.97 14.69
CA ALA A 3 -73.97 39.66 13.40
C ALA A 3 -73.15 40.98 13.33
N SER A 4 -72.30 41.23 12.33
CA SER A 4 -72.60 41.63 10.94
C SER A 4 -71.25 42.05 10.31
N VAL A 5 -70.76 41.60 9.14
CA VAL A 5 -71.24 41.77 7.72
C VAL A 5 -71.16 43.26 7.27
N PRO A 6 -70.77 43.64 6.03
CA PRO A 6 -69.71 43.25 5.05
C PRO A 6 -69.15 44.57 4.37
N PRO A 7 -68.99 44.77 3.02
CA PRO A 7 -68.47 43.98 1.88
C PRO A 7 -67.41 44.73 1.00
N ASP A 8 -66.96 44.01 -0.05
CA ASP A 8 -66.70 44.41 -1.45
C ASP A 8 -65.44 45.17 -1.96
N PHE A 9 -64.79 44.43 -2.88
CA PHE A 9 -64.14 44.77 -4.16
C PHE A 9 -64.24 46.19 -4.71
N ALA A 10 -63.12 46.73 -5.22
CA ALA A 10 -62.85 46.92 -6.66
C ALA A 10 -61.61 47.80 -6.90
N HIS A 11 -60.92 47.50 -8.01
CA HIS A 11 -60.09 48.35 -8.88
C HIS A 11 -59.40 49.61 -8.32
N GLU A 12 -58.12 49.82 -8.63
CA GLU A 12 -57.72 50.53 -9.86
C GLU A 12 -56.24 50.95 -9.79
N THR A 13 -55.57 50.71 -10.91
CA THR A 13 -54.19 51.02 -11.21
C THR A 13 -54.03 52.54 -11.36
N ALA A 14 -53.05 53.14 -10.67
CA ALA A 14 -52.48 54.41 -11.09
C ALA A 14 -50.99 54.48 -10.72
N LEU A 15 -50.15 54.17 -11.71
CA LEU A 15 -48.76 54.60 -11.74
C LEU A 15 -48.74 56.13 -11.83
N ALA A 16 -48.14 56.80 -10.85
CA ALA A 16 -47.71 58.18 -11.02
C ALA A 16 -46.45 58.46 -10.21
N LEU A 17 -45.38 58.74 -10.97
CA LEU A 17 -44.24 59.62 -10.66
C LEU A 17 -43.44 59.41 -9.35
N ALA A 18 -42.22 58.92 -9.54
CA ALA A 18 -41.08 59.31 -8.71
C ALA A 18 -40.80 60.82 -8.91
N PRO A 19 -40.25 61.56 -7.92
CA PRO A 19 -38.82 61.44 -7.63
C PRO A 19 -38.40 61.67 -6.16
N ALA A 20 -37.08 61.55 -5.95
CA ALA A 20 -36.26 62.12 -4.86
C ALA A 20 -36.05 61.27 -3.59
N THR A 21 -34.96 60.50 -3.65
CA THR A 21 -33.83 60.52 -2.71
C THR A 21 -34.11 60.65 -1.20
N ALA A 22 -33.83 59.56 -0.48
CA ALA A 22 -33.12 59.61 0.79
C ALA A 22 -31.96 58.61 0.74
N ALA A 23 -30.75 59.15 0.83
CA ALA A 23 -29.49 58.44 0.93
C ALA A 23 -29.33 57.80 2.32
N GLY A 24 -28.58 56.69 2.40
CA GLY A 24 -28.14 56.17 3.71
C GLY A 24 -27.60 54.74 3.74
N SER A 25 -26.46 54.49 3.10
CA SER A 25 -25.34 53.64 3.57
C SER A 25 -25.61 52.24 4.16
N THR A 26 -25.09 51.18 3.52
CA THR A 26 -23.79 50.57 3.93
C THR A 26 -23.43 49.33 3.09
N ILE A 27 -22.27 49.42 2.44
CA ILE A 27 -21.24 48.37 2.31
C ILE A 27 -21.70 47.05 1.68
N GLY A 28 -21.66 47.00 0.35
CA GLY A 28 -21.71 45.75 -0.39
C GLY A 28 -21.22 45.94 -1.82
N ARG A 29 -20.04 45.36 -2.13
CA ARG A 29 -19.41 45.25 -3.45
C ARG A 29 -18.52 46.42 -3.90
N ASP A 30 -17.33 46.51 -3.31
CA ASP A 30 -16.16 46.95 -4.08
C ASP A 30 -15.59 45.75 -4.84
N THR A 31 -16.27 45.43 -5.93
CA THR A 31 -15.65 44.79 -7.10
C THR A 31 -15.86 45.76 -8.24
N VAL A 32 -14.80 46.46 -8.66
CA VAL A 32 -14.81 47.28 -9.87
C VAL A 32 -15.17 46.35 -11.04
N ARG A 33 -16.41 46.44 -11.55
CA ARG A 33 -16.81 45.79 -12.80
C ARG A 33 -16.44 46.71 -13.95
N ILE A 34 -15.38 46.37 -14.67
CA ILE A 34 -15.13 46.95 -16.00
C ILE A 34 -16.17 46.34 -16.96
N PRO A 35 -16.99 47.14 -17.66
CA PRO A 35 -17.94 46.61 -18.63
C PRO A 35 -17.17 46.02 -19.83
N GLY A 36 -17.34 44.72 -20.10
CA GLY A 36 -16.87 44.11 -21.35
C GLY A 36 -16.06 42.82 -21.27
N VAL A 37 -15.91 42.16 -20.11
CA VAL A 37 -15.19 40.87 -20.04
C VAL A 37 -16.15 39.70 -19.92
N THR A 38 -16.25 38.95 -21.01
CA THR A 38 -16.97 37.67 -21.13
C THR A 38 -16.49 36.65 -20.11
N SER A 39 -17.45 35.95 -19.51
CA SER A 39 -17.30 34.87 -18.53
C SER A 39 -16.44 33.71 -19.07
N GLY A 40 -15.13 33.77 -18.87
CA GLY A 40 -14.20 32.70 -19.27
C GLY A 40 -12.75 32.90 -18.85
N GLY A 41 -12.48 33.77 -17.87
CA GLY A 41 -11.12 34.06 -17.40
C GLY A 41 -10.70 33.25 -16.16
N PRO A 42 -9.39 33.06 -15.92
CA PRO A 42 -8.87 32.27 -14.81
C PRO A 42 -9.37 32.80 -13.46
N ALA A 43 -9.75 31.89 -12.56
CA ALA A 43 -10.26 32.22 -11.24
C ALA A 43 -9.33 33.20 -10.51
N VAL A 44 -9.79 34.44 -10.31
CA VAL A 44 -9.05 35.47 -9.59
C VAL A 44 -8.96 35.04 -8.12
N VAL A 45 -7.78 34.61 -7.70
CA VAL A 45 -7.57 34.16 -6.32
C VAL A 45 -7.52 35.38 -5.40
N ARG A 46 -8.40 35.41 -4.40
CA ARG A 46 -8.51 36.52 -3.44
C ARG A 46 -7.21 36.65 -2.64
N PRO A 47 -6.63 37.86 -2.46
CA PRO A 47 -5.45 38.07 -1.62
C PRO A 47 -5.59 37.52 -0.20
N ALA A 48 -6.81 37.52 0.34
CA ALA A 48 -7.13 36.94 1.64
C ALA A 48 -6.87 35.42 1.73
N LEU A 49 -7.04 34.67 0.63
CA LEU A 49 -6.84 33.21 0.62
C LEU A 49 -5.36 32.84 0.83
N ALA A 50 -4.45 33.61 0.23
CA ALA A 50 -3.01 33.42 0.42
C ALA A 50 -2.60 33.60 1.88
N VAL A 51 -3.20 34.58 2.58
CA VAL A 51 -2.99 34.81 4.02
C VAL A 51 -3.53 33.64 4.83
N MET A 52 -4.75 33.17 4.54
CA MET A 52 -5.34 32.02 5.23
C MET A 52 -4.49 30.75 5.05
N PHE A 53 -4.01 30.46 3.84
CA PHE A 53 -3.09 29.34 3.59
C PHE A 53 -1.78 29.50 4.36
N ARG A 54 -1.19 30.70 4.37
CA ARG A 54 0.06 30.95 5.11
C ARG A 54 -0.12 30.64 6.59
N VAL A 55 -1.20 31.11 7.20
CA VAL A 55 -1.50 30.91 8.62
C VAL A 55 -1.82 29.44 8.91
N ALA A 56 -2.64 28.79 8.09
CA ALA A 56 -3.04 27.39 8.27
C ALA A 56 -1.88 26.39 8.12
N ILE A 57 -0.91 26.68 7.24
CA ILE A 57 0.29 25.84 7.05
C ILE A 57 1.30 26.07 8.18
N GLY A 58 1.45 27.31 8.63
CA GLY A 58 2.38 27.70 9.68
C GLY A 58 3.82 27.87 9.18
N PRO A 59 4.85 27.46 9.95
CA PRO A 59 6.25 27.65 9.58
C PRO A 59 6.60 27.09 8.19
N ARG A 60 7.44 27.84 7.48
CA ARG A 60 7.87 27.56 6.10
C ARG A 60 6.71 27.45 5.09
N ALA A 61 5.65 28.23 5.29
CA ALA A 61 4.54 28.31 4.34
C ALA A 61 4.93 28.91 2.97
N ASP A 62 6.02 29.70 2.91
CA ASP A 62 6.46 30.40 1.70
C ASP A 62 6.63 29.47 0.48
N ARG A 63 7.09 28.23 0.70
CA ARG A 63 7.23 27.23 -0.37
C ARG A 63 5.87 26.74 -0.90
N TYR A 64 4.88 26.61 -0.04
CA TYR A 64 3.63 25.90 -0.33
C TYR A 64 2.55 26.84 -0.86
N VAL A 65 2.50 28.08 -0.37
CA VAL A 65 1.44 29.03 -0.72
C VAL A 65 1.34 29.25 -2.24
N PRO A 66 2.42 29.55 -2.99
CA PRO A 66 2.33 29.74 -4.43
C PRO A 66 1.74 28.53 -5.17
N ARG A 67 2.22 27.32 -4.83
CA ARG A 67 1.73 26.05 -5.40
C ARG A 67 0.25 25.81 -5.09
N PHE A 68 -0.19 26.11 -3.87
CA PHE A 68 -1.59 25.92 -3.49
C PHE A 68 -2.50 26.89 -4.24
N LEU A 69 -2.05 28.13 -4.47
CA LEU A 69 -2.77 29.08 -5.32
C LEU A 69 -2.80 28.60 -6.78
N ASP A 70 -1.75 27.95 -7.28
CA ASP A 70 -1.78 27.29 -8.60
C ASP A 70 -2.82 26.16 -8.65
N PHE A 71 -2.90 25.33 -7.60
CA PHE A 71 -3.90 24.26 -7.51
C PHE A 71 -5.33 24.79 -7.43
N GLU A 72 -5.57 25.88 -6.70
CA GLU A 72 -6.87 26.55 -6.70
C GLU A 72 -7.22 27.11 -8.08
N ARG A 73 -6.26 27.73 -8.79
CA ARG A 73 -6.48 28.21 -10.17
C ARG A 73 -6.76 27.08 -11.15
N ALA A 74 -6.10 25.93 -10.98
CA ALA A 74 -6.29 24.76 -11.83
C ALA A 74 -7.51 23.90 -11.44
N GLY A 75 -8.11 24.13 -10.27
CA GLY A 75 -9.19 23.31 -9.70
C GLY A 75 -8.78 21.89 -9.30
N ARG A 76 -7.49 21.53 -9.42
CA ARG A 76 -6.96 20.20 -9.11
C ARG A 76 -5.54 20.29 -8.54
N ALA A 77 -5.21 19.36 -7.66
CA ALA A 77 -3.83 19.17 -7.22
C ALA A 77 -2.97 18.59 -8.36
N GLN A 78 -1.71 18.98 -8.40
CA GLN A 78 -0.72 18.41 -9.33
C GLN A 78 0.40 17.73 -8.54
N ALA A 79 0.95 16.66 -9.11
CA ALA A 79 2.13 16.03 -8.53
C ALA A 79 3.30 17.02 -8.54
N GLY A 80 4.05 17.05 -7.44
CA GLY A 80 5.17 17.96 -7.29
C GLY A 80 6.22 17.38 -6.37
N TRP A 81 7.48 17.70 -6.61
CA TRP A 81 8.56 17.18 -5.78
C TRP A 81 8.60 17.86 -4.40
N ASN A 82 8.52 17.05 -3.34
CA ASN A 82 8.65 17.47 -1.94
C ASN A 82 9.85 16.81 -1.26
N TRP A 83 10.92 17.58 -1.10
CA TRP A 83 12.18 17.12 -0.49
C TRP A 83 12.03 16.61 0.95
N PRO A 84 11.37 17.33 1.87
CA PRO A 84 11.11 16.82 3.21
C PRO A 84 10.37 15.48 3.25
N ALA A 85 9.34 15.33 2.42
CA ALA A 85 8.58 14.09 2.35
C ALA A 85 9.36 12.95 1.67
N PHE A 86 10.33 13.25 0.80
CA PHE A 86 11.28 12.25 0.29
C PHE A 86 12.23 11.77 1.38
N ALA A 87 12.82 12.69 2.15
CA ALA A 87 13.87 12.36 3.11
C ALA A 87 13.34 11.59 4.33
N ALA A 88 12.17 11.99 4.85
CA ALA A 88 11.57 11.34 6.01
C ALA A 88 10.03 11.40 5.92
N PRO A 89 9.41 10.56 5.07
CA PRO A 89 7.98 10.63 4.77
C PRO A 89 7.06 10.65 6.00
N PRO A 90 7.13 9.68 6.94
CA PRO A 90 6.22 9.67 8.08
C PRO A 90 6.49 10.83 9.04
N VAL A 91 7.75 11.21 9.28
CA VAL A 91 8.11 12.36 10.13
C VAL A 91 7.52 13.65 9.57
N TRP A 92 7.65 13.88 8.26
CA TRP A 92 7.06 15.04 7.59
C TRP A 92 5.53 15.07 7.73
N ALA A 93 4.87 13.92 7.52
CA ALA A 93 3.42 13.81 7.63
C ALA A 93 2.93 14.09 9.06
N PHE A 94 3.55 13.49 10.09
CA PHE A 94 3.20 13.74 11.49
C PHE A 94 3.51 15.18 11.94
N TYR A 95 4.61 15.76 11.47
CA TYR A 95 4.92 17.18 11.68
C TYR A 95 3.80 18.10 11.16
N ARG A 96 3.25 17.77 9.98
CA ARG A 96 2.12 18.48 9.36
C ARG A 96 0.76 17.99 9.83
N ARG A 97 0.69 17.10 10.83
CA ARG A 97 -0.56 16.50 11.37
C ARG A 97 -1.42 15.83 10.29
N LEU A 98 -0.77 15.13 9.37
CA LEU A 98 -1.36 14.23 8.39
C LEU A 98 -1.26 12.81 8.96
N TRP A 99 -2.12 12.50 9.94
CA TRP A 99 -1.98 11.29 10.78
C TRP A 99 -2.17 10.00 9.98
N THR A 100 -3.23 9.95 9.18
CA THR A 100 -3.57 8.82 8.32
C THR A 100 -2.51 8.59 7.26
N GLU A 101 -2.05 9.65 6.61
CA GLU A 101 -1.00 9.60 5.61
C GLU A 101 0.36 9.25 6.23
N GLY A 102 0.62 9.71 7.47
CA GLY A 102 1.83 9.37 8.21
C GLY A 102 1.94 7.87 8.52
N VAL A 103 0.83 7.24 8.92
CA VAL A 103 0.78 5.77 9.07
C VAL A 103 0.93 5.08 7.72
N ALA A 104 0.24 5.55 6.68
CA ALA A 104 0.37 4.98 5.34
C ALA A 104 1.82 5.05 4.82
N PHE A 105 2.50 6.18 5.02
CA PHE A 105 3.90 6.35 4.67
C PHE A 105 4.85 5.49 5.51
N ALA A 106 4.52 5.20 6.77
CA ALA A 106 5.27 4.25 7.58
C ALA A 106 5.07 2.78 7.14
N LEU A 107 3.96 2.47 6.45
CA LEU A 107 3.69 1.14 5.90
C LEU A 107 4.34 0.91 4.53
N LEU A 108 4.57 1.96 3.73
CA LEU A 108 5.12 1.82 2.37
C LEU A 108 6.47 1.08 2.33
N PRO A 109 7.46 1.34 3.22
CA PRO A 109 8.71 0.56 3.24
C PRO A 109 8.49 -0.93 3.56
N VAL A 110 7.52 -1.25 4.41
CA VAL A 110 7.15 -2.65 4.74
C VAL A 110 6.55 -3.33 3.52
N ALA A 111 5.65 -2.66 2.81
CA ALA A 111 5.10 -3.15 1.54
C ALA A 111 6.19 -3.31 0.46
N GLY A 112 7.12 -2.36 0.40
CA GLY A 112 8.30 -2.42 -0.45
C GLY A 112 9.19 -3.64 -0.16
N ALA A 113 9.46 -3.91 1.11
CA ALA A 113 10.21 -5.10 1.54
C ALA A 113 9.50 -6.41 1.15
N PHE A 114 8.16 -6.44 1.24
CA PHE A 114 7.38 -7.59 0.79
C PHE A 114 7.47 -7.80 -0.72
N ALA A 115 7.29 -6.73 -1.50
CA ALA A 115 7.47 -6.80 -2.96
C ALA A 115 8.89 -7.26 -3.32
N PHE A 116 9.91 -6.69 -2.66
CA PHE A 116 11.28 -7.14 -2.85
C PHE A 116 11.47 -8.61 -2.50
N ALA A 117 10.88 -9.13 -1.42
CA ALA A 117 10.99 -10.56 -1.07
C ALA A 117 10.32 -11.47 -2.12
N ALA A 118 9.17 -11.06 -2.65
CA ALA A 118 8.44 -11.80 -3.69
C ALA A 118 9.18 -11.84 -5.04
N PHE A 119 9.84 -10.74 -5.43
CA PHE A 119 10.55 -10.64 -6.72
C PHE A 119 12.06 -10.93 -6.64
N GLY A 120 12.68 -10.64 -5.50
CA GLY A 120 14.12 -10.65 -5.27
C GLY A 120 14.71 -12.05 -5.09
N GLY A 121 13.89 -13.08 -4.87
CA GLY A 121 14.31 -14.48 -4.92
C GLY A 121 14.88 -14.90 -6.29
N ALA A 122 14.59 -14.13 -7.36
CA ALA A 122 15.16 -14.33 -8.70
C ALA A 122 16.55 -13.71 -8.88
N LEU A 123 16.97 -12.80 -7.99
CA LEU A 123 18.30 -12.20 -8.00
C LEU A 123 19.21 -13.02 -7.08
N GLU A 124 19.70 -14.15 -7.57
CA GLU A 124 20.67 -14.96 -6.82
C GLU A 124 22.01 -14.19 -6.67
N GLY A 125 22.42 -13.94 -5.43
CA GLY A 125 23.76 -13.43 -5.08
C GLY A 125 23.79 -12.08 -4.35
N ALA A 126 24.78 -11.91 -3.47
CA ALA A 126 25.04 -10.68 -2.71
C ALA A 126 25.70 -9.55 -3.55
N GLY A 127 25.34 -9.44 -4.83
CA GLY A 127 25.91 -8.47 -5.76
C GLY A 127 25.28 -7.08 -5.65
N ALA A 128 25.88 -6.09 -6.33
CA ALA A 128 25.38 -4.71 -6.35
C ALA A 128 23.91 -4.61 -6.81
N ALA A 129 23.49 -5.45 -7.77
CA ALA A 129 22.12 -5.49 -8.26
C ALA A 129 21.10 -5.82 -7.16
N TRP A 130 21.44 -6.71 -6.23
CA TRP A 130 20.57 -7.07 -5.11
C TRP A 130 20.37 -5.88 -4.17
N TRP A 131 21.45 -5.18 -3.83
CA TRP A 131 21.39 -3.97 -2.98
C TRP A 131 20.65 -2.82 -3.66
N ILE A 132 20.84 -2.61 -4.97
CA ILE A 132 20.10 -1.61 -5.75
C ILE A 132 18.61 -1.92 -5.75
N ALA A 133 18.24 -3.18 -5.97
CA ALA A 133 16.85 -3.59 -5.93
C ALA A 133 16.25 -3.40 -4.53
N LEU A 134 16.94 -3.82 -3.46
CA LEU A 134 16.50 -3.62 -2.09
C LEU A 134 16.28 -2.12 -1.79
N ALA A 135 17.25 -1.26 -2.10
CA ALA A 135 17.15 0.18 -1.88
C ALA A 135 16.00 0.79 -2.69
N SER A 136 15.78 0.31 -3.92
CA SER A 136 14.71 0.79 -4.79
C SER A 136 13.33 0.47 -4.22
N PHE A 137 13.10 -0.78 -3.83
CA PHE A 137 11.80 -1.24 -3.33
C PHE A 137 11.49 -0.74 -1.91
N VAL A 138 12.47 -0.77 -1.01
CA VAL A 138 12.25 -0.44 0.42
C VAL A 138 12.33 1.05 0.69
N TRP A 139 13.10 1.80 -0.09
CA TRP A 139 13.35 3.21 0.20
C TRP A 139 12.97 4.16 -0.94
N LEU A 140 13.57 4.03 -2.13
CA LEU A 140 13.44 5.04 -3.19
C LEU A 140 12.01 5.14 -3.73
N LEU A 141 11.35 4.02 -4.01
CA LEU A 141 9.98 4.01 -4.51
C LEU A 141 8.98 4.52 -3.46
N PRO A 142 8.94 4.00 -2.21
CA PRO A 142 8.13 4.56 -1.13
C PRO A 142 8.32 6.06 -0.95
N SER A 143 9.57 6.51 -0.85
CA SER A 143 9.91 7.92 -0.61
C SER A 143 9.57 8.80 -1.79
N GLY A 144 9.78 8.33 -3.02
CA GLY A 144 9.39 9.00 -4.25
C GLY A 144 7.88 9.18 -4.34
N LEU A 145 7.10 8.13 -4.07
CA LEU A 145 5.63 8.20 -4.04
C LEU A 145 5.14 9.21 -2.99
N SER A 146 5.70 9.16 -1.77
CA SER A 146 5.39 10.14 -0.73
C SER A 146 5.76 11.56 -1.15
N ALA A 147 6.93 11.76 -1.76
CA ALA A 147 7.40 13.06 -2.23
C ALA A 147 6.48 13.67 -3.29
N LEU A 148 6.00 12.86 -4.24
CA LEU A 148 5.13 13.30 -5.32
C LEU A 148 3.70 13.61 -4.84
N ALA A 149 3.20 12.87 -3.85
CA ALA A 149 1.85 13.04 -3.31
C ALA A 149 1.76 14.10 -2.19
N ALA A 150 2.86 14.44 -1.52
CA ALA A 150 2.89 15.27 -0.33
C ALA A 150 2.18 16.62 -0.48
N ASP A 151 2.48 17.37 -1.54
CA ASP A 151 1.90 18.71 -1.74
C ASP A 151 0.39 18.65 -1.97
N ALA A 152 -0.08 17.63 -2.70
CA ALA A 152 -1.50 17.40 -2.95
C ALA A 152 -2.26 17.04 -1.66
N LEU A 153 -1.69 16.16 -0.84
CA LEU A 153 -2.27 15.74 0.44
C LEU A 153 -2.34 16.92 1.43
N LEU A 154 -1.26 17.69 1.53
CA LEU A 154 -1.24 18.87 2.39
C LEU A 154 -2.23 19.93 1.91
N TRP A 155 -2.30 20.18 0.60
CA TRP A 155 -3.30 21.10 0.03
C TRP A 155 -4.73 20.67 0.36
N GLY A 156 -5.07 19.39 0.13
CA GLY A 156 -6.42 18.88 0.39
C GLY A 156 -6.81 18.98 1.87
N LYS A 157 -5.87 18.79 2.80
CA LYS A 157 -6.09 19.09 4.21
C LYS A 157 -6.26 20.59 4.46
N THR A 158 -5.32 21.42 4.02
CA THR A 158 -5.33 22.86 4.27
C THR A 158 -6.58 23.52 3.73
N ARG A 159 -7.01 23.16 2.51
CA ARG A 159 -8.26 23.62 1.90
C ARG A 159 -9.48 23.29 2.75
N ARG A 160 -9.58 22.07 3.29
CA ARG A 160 -10.67 21.66 4.20
C ARG A 160 -10.68 22.47 5.50
N VAL A 161 -9.50 22.70 6.09
CA VAL A 161 -9.39 23.50 7.33
C VAL A 161 -9.75 24.96 7.09
N VAL A 162 -9.30 25.55 5.98
CA VAL A 162 -9.63 26.93 5.61
C VAL A 162 -11.12 27.07 5.30
N ALA A 163 -11.70 26.17 4.50
CA ALA A 163 -13.13 26.19 4.20
C ALA A 163 -13.99 26.06 5.47
N ALA A 164 -13.60 25.18 6.40
CA ALA A 164 -14.29 25.05 7.68
C ALA A 164 -14.20 26.33 8.54
N ALA A 165 -13.04 26.99 8.55
CA ALA A 165 -12.85 28.26 9.25
C ALA A 165 -13.66 29.40 8.61
N GLU A 166 -13.74 29.46 7.27
CA GLU A 166 -14.55 30.45 6.56
C GLU A 166 -16.06 30.25 6.81
N ILE A 167 -16.54 29.02 6.83
CA ILE A 167 -17.96 28.71 7.12
C ILE A 167 -18.30 29.07 8.57
N ALA A 168 -17.39 28.84 9.52
CA ALA A 168 -17.61 29.10 10.94
C ALA A 168 -17.45 30.58 11.33
N ALA A 169 -16.70 31.36 10.56
CA ALA A 169 -16.38 32.75 10.88
C ALA A 169 -17.42 33.73 10.33
N ARG A 170 -17.76 34.73 11.13
CA ARG A 170 -18.63 35.85 10.72
C ARG A 170 -17.85 36.96 10.00
N SER A 171 -16.52 36.93 10.06
CA SER A 171 -15.63 37.88 9.37
C SER A 171 -14.31 37.22 8.94
N PRO A 172 -13.61 37.77 7.91
CA PRO A 172 -12.31 37.26 7.49
C PRO A 172 -11.23 37.30 8.59
N THR A 173 -11.29 38.30 9.48
CA THR A 173 -10.36 38.42 10.62
C THR A 173 -10.57 37.31 11.64
N GLN A 174 -11.83 36.96 11.93
CA GLN A 174 -12.17 35.85 12.82
C GLN A 174 -11.73 34.50 12.24
N ALA A 175 -11.84 34.31 10.92
CA ALA A 175 -11.33 33.11 10.24
C ALA A 175 -9.82 32.98 10.44
N VAL A 176 -9.05 34.05 10.20
CA VAL A 176 -7.59 34.07 10.40
C VAL A 176 -7.22 33.81 11.86
N GLU A 177 -7.93 34.40 12.81
CA GLU A 177 -7.67 34.18 14.24
C GLU A 177 -7.89 32.71 14.61
N SER A 178 -8.97 32.09 14.14
CA SER A 178 -9.24 30.66 14.38
C SER A 178 -8.14 29.76 13.79
N LEU A 179 -7.63 30.09 12.59
CA LEU A 179 -6.54 29.35 11.95
C LEU A 179 -5.21 29.51 12.69
N SER A 180 -4.96 30.67 13.31
CA SER A 180 -3.73 30.93 14.08
C SER A 180 -3.56 30.00 15.28
N LYS A 181 -4.67 29.45 15.81
CA LYS A 181 -4.67 28.49 16.92
C LYS A 181 -4.18 27.11 16.48
N VAL A 182 -4.14 26.84 15.17
CA VAL A 182 -3.65 25.57 14.62
C VAL A 182 -2.13 25.59 14.59
N ARG A 183 -1.49 25.04 15.62
CA ARG A 183 -0.03 24.86 15.65
C ARG A 183 0.39 23.53 15.01
N PRO A 184 1.52 23.49 14.28
CA PRO A 184 2.14 22.23 13.87
C PRO A 184 2.66 21.46 15.08
N THR A 185 2.88 20.16 14.89
CA THR A 185 3.52 19.31 15.90
C THR A 185 4.97 19.76 16.10
N SER A 186 5.52 19.66 17.31
CA SER A 186 6.96 19.90 17.50
C SER A 186 7.78 18.90 16.69
N LEU A 187 8.97 19.29 16.22
CA LEU A 187 9.83 18.40 15.42
C LEU A 187 10.18 17.13 16.18
N THR A 188 10.49 17.25 17.49
CA THR A 188 10.80 16.10 18.34
C THR A 188 9.63 15.12 18.43
N ALA A 189 8.41 15.61 18.67
CA ALA A 189 7.24 14.75 18.69
C ALA A 189 6.98 14.11 17.32
N ALA A 190 7.20 14.84 16.21
CA ALA A 190 7.07 14.28 14.87
C ALA A 190 8.10 13.18 14.58
N ILE A 191 9.34 13.32 15.05
CA ILE A 191 10.38 12.28 14.95
C ILE A 191 9.99 11.05 15.76
N LEU A 192 9.55 11.24 17.01
CA LEU A 192 9.11 10.14 17.88
C LEU A 192 7.91 9.40 17.29
N LEU A 193 6.92 10.13 16.77
CA LEU A 193 5.73 9.55 16.14
C LEU A 193 6.07 8.86 14.82
N GLY A 194 6.87 9.50 13.96
CA GLY A 194 7.25 8.95 12.67
C GLY A 194 8.16 7.73 12.78
N GLY A 195 9.20 7.82 13.60
CA GLY A 195 10.09 6.69 13.90
C GLY A 195 9.36 5.57 14.65
N GLY A 196 8.55 5.93 15.65
CA GLY A 196 7.71 4.99 16.39
C GLY A 196 6.73 4.27 15.48
N ALA A 197 6.10 4.96 14.53
CA ALA A 197 5.21 4.32 13.55
C ALA A 197 5.94 3.29 12.69
N ILE A 198 7.15 3.59 12.19
CA ILE A 198 7.96 2.62 11.43
C ILE A 198 8.31 1.39 12.27
N VAL A 199 8.74 1.61 13.52
CA VAL A 199 9.10 0.50 14.43
C VAL A 199 7.88 -0.36 14.74
N LEU A 200 6.74 0.27 15.04
CA LEU A 200 5.49 -0.42 15.35
C LEU A 200 4.95 -1.20 14.15
N THR A 201 4.95 -0.62 12.95
CA THR A 201 4.49 -1.32 11.74
C THR A 201 5.39 -2.52 11.43
N THR A 202 6.70 -2.36 11.56
CA THR A 202 7.66 -3.45 11.34
C THR A 202 7.51 -4.55 12.40
N ALA A 203 7.35 -4.19 13.68
CA ALA A 203 7.18 -5.15 14.77
C ALA A 203 5.85 -5.92 14.67
N ALA A 204 4.76 -5.24 14.32
CA ALA A 204 3.44 -5.84 14.21
C ALA A 204 3.31 -6.74 12.96
N LEU A 205 3.85 -6.30 11.82
CA LEU A 205 3.70 -7.01 10.54
C LEU A 205 4.84 -7.98 10.24
N GLY A 206 6.01 -7.82 10.86
CA GLY A 206 7.20 -8.63 10.60
C GLY A 206 6.97 -10.14 10.82
N PRO A 207 6.47 -10.58 11.99
CA PRO A 207 6.21 -11.99 12.26
C PRO A 207 5.21 -12.66 11.28
N PRO A 208 3.99 -12.12 11.05
CA PRO A 208 3.04 -12.76 10.13
C PRO A 208 3.55 -12.76 8.68
N ILE A 209 4.21 -11.69 8.24
CA ILE A 209 4.81 -11.63 6.89
C ILE A 209 5.88 -12.71 6.75
N ARG A 210 6.76 -12.87 7.75
CA ARG A 210 7.81 -13.89 7.73
C ARG A 210 7.23 -15.30 7.65
N SER A 211 6.16 -15.59 8.40
CA SER A 211 5.55 -16.93 8.37
C SER A 211 4.94 -17.26 7.01
N GLU A 212 4.28 -16.30 6.36
CA GLU A 212 3.72 -16.52 5.02
C GLU A 212 4.82 -16.67 3.98
N TYR A 213 5.84 -15.81 4.03
CA TYR A 213 7.00 -15.91 3.13
C TYR A 213 7.68 -17.28 3.23
N VAL A 214 7.96 -17.76 4.43
CA VAL A 214 8.55 -19.09 4.66
C VAL A 214 7.64 -20.18 4.11
N ALA A 215 6.32 -20.07 4.28
CA ALA A 215 5.38 -21.06 3.75
C ALA A 215 5.36 -21.09 2.21
N HIS A 216 5.36 -19.93 1.55
CA HIS A 216 5.44 -19.85 0.09
C HIS A 216 6.75 -20.42 -0.45
N ALA A 217 7.89 -19.99 0.12
CA ALA A 217 9.21 -20.49 -0.28
C ALA A 217 9.34 -22.01 -0.07
N ALA A 218 8.79 -22.54 1.03
CA ALA A 218 8.76 -23.98 1.29
C ALA A 218 7.97 -24.75 0.23
N ARG A 219 6.78 -24.27 -0.15
CA ARG A 219 5.94 -24.91 -1.18
C ARG A 219 6.68 -24.99 -2.53
N GLU A 220 7.31 -23.90 -2.94
CA GLU A 220 8.09 -23.87 -4.18
C GLU A 220 9.29 -24.83 -4.13
N ALA A 221 10.04 -24.82 -3.03
CA ALA A 221 11.19 -25.68 -2.85
C ALA A 221 10.80 -27.17 -2.82
N VAL A 222 9.69 -27.52 -2.16
CA VAL A 222 9.14 -28.88 -2.17
C VAL A 222 8.70 -29.27 -3.59
N THR A 223 8.02 -28.39 -4.33
CA THR A 223 7.66 -28.66 -5.74
C THR A 223 8.89 -28.94 -6.60
N ARG A 224 9.99 -28.18 -6.43
CA ARG A 224 11.25 -28.42 -7.13
C ARG A 224 11.87 -29.76 -6.75
N ALA A 225 11.91 -30.11 -5.46
CA ALA A 225 12.40 -31.40 -4.98
C ALA A 225 11.57 -32.57 -5.54
N LEU A 226 10.24 -32.44 -5.59
CA LEU A 226 9.36 -33.45 -6.17
C LEU A 226 9.56 -33.58 -7.69
N ALA A 227 9.83 -32.48 -8.39
CA ALA A 227 10.12 -32.50 -9.81
C ALA A 227 11.43 -33.24 -10.12
N SER A 228 12.46 -33.11 -9.28
CA SER A 228 13.72 -33.83 -9.46
C SER A 228 13.61 -35.34 -9.18
N LEU A 229 12.62 -35.76 -8.39
CA LEU A 229 12.34 -37.19 -8.11
C LEU A 229 11.70 -37.95 -9.28
N ARG A 230 11.28 -37.29 -10.36
CA ARG A 230 10.66 -37.95 -11.53
C ARG A 230 11.51 -39.09 -12.09
N GLY A 231 12.83 -38.89 -12.20
CA GLY A 231 13.74 -39.94 -12.67
C GLY A 231 13.78 -41.17 -11.74
N VAL A 232 13.62 -40.98 -10.42
CA VAL A 232 13.54 -42.09 -9.46
C VAL A 232 12.19 -42.82 -9.61
N GLN A 233 11.10 -42.08 -9.82
CA GLN A 233 9.76 -42.65 -10.04
C GLN A 233 9.72 -43.52 -11.29
N GLU A 234 10.24 -43.01 -12.42
CA GLU A 234 10.37 -43.76 -13.68
C GLU A 234 11.22 -45.03 -13.49
N ALA A 235 12.30 -44.96 -12.71
CA ALA A 235 13.14 -46.12 -12.41
C ALA A 235 12.42 -47.19 -11.56
N VAL A 236 11.53 -46.78 -10.65
CA VAL A 236 10.70 -47.70 -9.85
C VAL A 236 9.63 -48.36 -10.72
N GLU A 237 8.94 -47.58 -11.57
CA GLU A 237 7.95 -48.09 -12.52
C GLU A 237 8.58 -49.12 -13.47
N ALA A 238 9.73 -48.77 -14.06
CA ALA A 238 10.43 -49.65 -14.99
C ALA A 238 11.01 -50.91 -14.33
N ALA A 239 11.27 -50.89 -13.01
CA ALA A 239 11.66 -52.08 -12.24
C ALA A 239 10.44 -52.99 -11.99
N ARG A 240 9.27 -52.40 -11.74
CA ARG A 240 8.02 -53.12 -11.50
C ARG A 240 7.53 -53.86 -12.74
N ASP A 241 7.53 -53.20 -13.89
CA ASP A 241 7.07 -53.79 -15.17
C ASP A 241 7.91 -54.99 -15.63
N ARG A 242 9.19 -54.99 -15.27
CA ARG A 242 10.16 -56.01 -15.69
C ARG A 242 10.36 -57.14 -14.69
N SER A 243 9.55 -57.20 -13.62
CA SER A 243 9.76 -58.13 -12.49
C SER A 243 11.16 -58.00 -11.86
N GLY A 244 11.78 -56.83 -11.99
CA GLY A 244 13.17 -56.58 -11.68
C GLY A 244 13.39 -56.16 -10.22
N THR A 245 14.65 -56.16 -9.79
CA THR A 245 15.01 -55.67 -8.45
C THR A 245 15.03 -54.14 -8.40
N MET A 246 14.67 -53.55 -7.25
CA MET A 246 14.73 -52.09 -7.01
C MET A 246 16.17 -51.55 -6.85
N ALA A 247 17.19 -52.30 -7.25
CA ALA A 247 18.60 -51.89 -7.13
C ALA A 247 18.92 -50.68 -8.01
N HIS A 248 18.39 -50.64 -9.24
CA HIS A 248 18.62 -49.52 -10.15
C HIS A 248 17.99 -48.22 -9.61
N ALA A 249 16.73 -48.26 -9.17
CA ALA A 249 16.04 -47.10 -8.60
C ALA A 249 16.76 -46.55 -7.34
N ARG A 250 17.34 -47.42 -6.50
CA ARG A 250 18.16 -46.99 -5.35
C ARG A 250 19.42 -46.24 -5.78
N ASN A 251 20.10 -46.68 -6.84
CA ASN A 251 21.30 -46.00 -7.34
C ASN A 251 20.94 -44.61 -7.92
N VAL A 252 19.87 -44.52 -8.71
CA VAL A 252 19.36 -43.24 -9.23
C VAL A 252 19.01 -42.29 -8.09
N GLY A 253 18.34 -42.78 -7.04
CA GLY A 253 18.03 -41.98 -5.85
C GLY A 253 19.28 -41.43 -5.14
N ARG A 254 20.30 -42.27 -4.95
CA ARG A 254 21.57 -41.85 -4.33
C ARG A 254 22.33 -40.83 -5.17
N GLU A 255 22.37 -41.01 -6.49
CA GLU A 255 22.98 -40.06 -7.41
C GLU A 255 22.24 -38.72 -7.39
N LEU A 256 20.90 -38.76 -7.36
CA LEU A 256 20.09 -37.55 -7.23
C LEU A 256 20.42 -36.80 -5.93
N ALA A 257 20.46 -37.49 -4.79
CA ALA A 257 20.79 -36.85 -3.50
C ALA A 257 22.20 -36.24 -3.51
N ALA A 258 23.17 -36.89 -4.16
CA ALA A 258 24.51 -36.35 -4.32
C ALA A 258 24.56 -35.11 -5.23
N SER A 259 23.75 -35.07 -6.30
CA SER A 259 23.72 -33.98 -7.28
C SER A 259 22.87 -32.77 -6.86
N ASP A 260 21.76 -33.00 -6.15
CA ASP A 260 20.76 -31.99 -5.76
C ASP A 260 20.63 -31.86 -4.23
N GLY A 261 21.74 -32.06 -3.51
CA GLY A 261 21.87 -32.01 -2.05
C GLY A 261 21.28 -30.78 -1.36
N ARG A 262 21.03 -29.70 -2.12
CA ARG A 262 20.39 -28.47 -1.64
C ARG A 262 18.92 -28.69 -1.31
N TYR A 263 18.17 -29.32 -2.22
CA TYR A 263 16.73 -29.54 -2.08
C TYR A 263 16.39 -30.98 -1.66
N VAL A 264 17.24 -31.94 -2.03
CA VAL A 264 17.10 -33.37 -1.75
C VAL A 264 18.28 -33.82 -0.90
N GLY A 265 18.05 -34.03 0.40
CA GLY A 265 19.12 -34.42 1.33
C GLY A 265 19.47 -35.91 1.27
N ASP A 266 18.47 -36.78 1.15
CA ASP A 266 18.66 -38.23 1.03
C ASP A 266 17.47 -38.85 0.28
N VAL A 267 17.70 -39.97 -0.41
CA VAL A 267 16.65 -40.73 -1.10
C VAL A 267 16.84 -42.22 -0.83
N ALA A 268 15.87 -42.80 -0.13
CA ALA A 268 15.80 -44.23 0.14
C ALA A 268 14.63 -44.85 -0.62
N VAL A 269 14.89 -45.90 -1.41
CA VAL A 269 13.85 -46.67 -2.10
C VAL A 269 13.70 -48.02 -1.41
N ASP A 270 12.49 -48.33 -0.95
CA ASP A 270 12.17 -49.61 -0.33
C ASP A 270 12.20 -50.74 -1.37
N ALA A 271 12.91 -51.82 -1.04
CA ALA A 271 13.21 -52.88 -1.99
C ALA A 271 11.97 -53.73 -2.37
N VAL A 272 10.93 -53.72 -1.53
CA VAL A 272 9.75 -54.59 -1.69
C VAL A 272 8.57 -53.80 -2.24
N SER A 273 8.26 -52.66 -1.63
CA SER A 273 7.10 -51.84 -1.96
C SER A 273 7.35 -50.80 -3.05
N GLY A 274 8.62 -50.48 -3.34
CA GLY A 274 8.99 -49.39 -4.26
C GLY A 274 8.66 -47.99 -3.71
N ARG A 275 8.36 -47.87 -2.41
CA ARG A 275 8.14 -46.57 -1.76
C ARG A 275 9.45 -45.78 -1.74
N VAL A 276 9.38 -44.52 -2.16
CA VAL A 276 10.52 -43.61 -2.18
C VAL A 276 10.40 -42.65 -1.00
N ARG A 277 11.27 -42.78 -0.02
CA ARG A 277 11.42 -41.81 1.07
C ARG A 277 12.49 -40.80 0.69
N VAL A 278 12.11 -39.54 0.62
CA VAL A 278 13.03 -38.42 0.38
C VAL A 278 13.16 -37.60 1.66
N ALA A 279 14.38 -37.30 2.09
CA ALA A 279 14.66 -36.26 3.07
C ALA A 279 14.87 -34.93 2.36
N LEU A 280 14.22 -33.87 2.84
CA LEU A 280 14.33 -32.53 2.28
C LEU A 280 15.65 -31.88 2.70
N GLY A 281 16.35 -31.29 1.73
CA GLY A 281 17.63 -30.62 1.95
C GLY A 281 17.52 -29.28 2.69
N ALA A 282 18.67 -28.68 3.00
CA ALA A 282 18.75 -27.44 3.77
C ALA A 282 18.12 -26.23 3.07
N ALA A 283 17.95 -26.27 1.75
CA ALA A 283 17.34 -25.20 0.96
C ALA A 283 15.80 -25.21 1.02
N VAL A 284 15.16 -26.10 1.80
CA VAL A 284 13.71 -26.15 1.99
C VAL A 284 13.33 -25.50 3.33
N PRO A 285 12.89 -24.22 3.35
CA PRO A 285 12.65 -23.49 4.59
C PRO A 285 11.53 -24.13 5.41
N GLY A 286 11.72 -24.27 6.73
CA GLY A 286 10.69 -24.83 7.63
C GLY A 286 10.38 -26.33 7.44
N ALA A 287 11.05 -27.00 6.49
CA ALA A 287 10.92 -28.44 6.25
C ALA A 287 12.26 -29.16 6.01
N ALA A 288 13.41 -28.46 6.09
CA ALA A 288 14.74 -29.06 6.04
C ALA A 288 14.90 -30.22 7.05
N GLY A 289 15.48 -31.32 6.60
CA GLY A 289 15.69 -32.56 7.37
C GLY A 289 14.43 -33.40 7.58
N LYS A 290 13.25 -32.90 7.22
CA LYS A 290 11.99 -33.67 7.26
C LYS A 290 11.86 -34.52 6.01
N SER A 291 10.97 -35.52 6.04
CA SER A 291 10.85 -36.45 4.92
C SER A 291 9.46 -36.47 4.28
N ILE A 292 9.42 -36.79 2.99
CA ILE A 292 8.21 -37.11 2.25
C ILE A 292 8.36 -38.54 1.74
N VAL A 293 7.28 -39.32 1.80
CA VAL A 293 7.21 -40.65 1.20
C VAL A 293 6.32 -40.59 -0.03
N LEU A 294 6.89 -40.94 -1.18
CA LEU A 294 6.16 -41.16 -2.41
C LEU A 294 5.84 -42.66 -2.49
N ALA A 295 4.55 -42.98 -2.46
CA ALA A 295 4.08 -44.35 -2.55
C ALA A 295 3.43 -44.60 -3.92
N PRO A 296 3.92 -45.58 -4.71
CA PRO A 296 3.24 -45.99 -5.92
C PRO A 296 1.98 -46.77 -5.54
N THR A 297 0.83 -46.33 -6.04
CA THR A 297 -0.48 -46.98 -5.91
C THR A 297 -1.01 -47.31 -7.30
N LEU A 298 -1.93 -48.26 -7.41
CA LEU A 298 -2.58 -48.57 -8.69
C LEU A 298 -3.95 -47.89 -8.73
N ASP A 299 -4.27 -47.24 -9.85
CA ASP A 299 -5.62 -46.75 -10.13
C ASP A 299 -6.55 -47.90 -10.58
N ALA A 300 -7.83 -47.60 -10.78
CA ALA A 300 -8.81 -48.58 -11.25
C ALA A 300 -8.53 -49.15 -12.65
N ALA A 301 -7.60 -48.53 -13.39
CA ALA A 301 -7.14 -48.96 -14.71
C ALA A 301 -5.76 -49.62 -14.65
N GLU A 302 -5.30 -50.05 -13.46
CA GLU A 302 -4.01 -50.67 -13.19
C GLU A 302 -2.79 -49.79 -13.56
N ARG A 303 -2.95 -48.47 -13.64
CA ARG A 303 -1.84 -47.54 -13.86
C ARG A 303 -1.22 -47.10 -12.54
N VAL A 304 0.10 -46.91 -12.54
CA VAL A 304 0.81 -46.39 -11.38
C VAL A 304 0.45 -44.91 -11.16
N GLN A 305 -0.09 -44.61 -9.98
CA GLN A 305 -0.34 -43.28 -9.48
C GLN A 305 0.47 -43.06 -8.21
N TRP A 306 1.19 -41.95 -8.14
CA TRP A 306 2.01 -41.61 -6.99
C TRP A 306 1.23 -40.82 -5.95
N VAL A 307 1.21 -41.33 -4.72
CA VAL A 307 0.64 -40.65 -3.55
C VAL A 307 1.77 -40.04 -2.74
N CYS A 308 1.63 -38.75 -2.40
CA CYS A 308 2.60 -38.02 -1.60
C CYS A 308 2.17 -38.01 -0.14
N VAL A 309 2.97 -38.62 0.73
CA VAL A 309 2.70 -38.72 2.17
C VAL A 309 3.77 -37.92 2.94
N PRO A 310 3.44 -36.75 3.50
CA PRO A 310 4.39 -35.97 4.29
C PRO A 310 4.64 -36.60 5.67
N ILE A 311 5.89 -36.54 6.16
CA ILE A 311 6.27 -36.95 7.51
C ILE A 311 6.78 -35.73 8.27
N ASP A 312 6.07 -35.36 9.34
CA ASP A 312 6.39 -34.22 10.24
C ASP A 312 6.41 -32.82 9.59
N ILE A 313 5.92 -32.68 8.35
CA ILE A 313 5.85 -31.40 7.63
C ILE A 313 4.47 -30.79 7.84
N LEU A 314 4.42 -29.52 8.28
CA LEU A 314 3.14 -28.82 8.43
C LEU A 314 2.45 -28.66 7.06
N PRO A 315 1.13 -28.88 6.95
CA PRO A 315 0.39 -28.77 5.70
C PRO A 315 0.59 -27.44 4.96
N ARG A 316 0.79 -26.35 5.70
CA ARG A 316 1.03 -25.02 5.12
C ARG A 316 2.32 -24.91 4.30
N HIS A 317 3.29 -25.80 4.49
CA HIS A 317 4.55 -25.83 3.73
C HIS A 317 4.47 -26.76 2.51
N LEU A 318 3.36 -27.48 2.31
CA LEU A 318 3.22 -28.49 1.26
C LEU A 318 2.45 -27.93 0.05
N PRO A 319 2.81 -28.34 -1.18
CA PRO A 319 2.03 -28.06 -2.37
C PRO A 319 0.67 -28.80 -2.33
N GLU A 320 -0.29 -28.36 -3.14
CA GLU A 320 -1.64 -28.96 -3.18
C GLU A 320 -1.63 -30.47 -3.43
N ALA A 321 -0.71 -30.95 -4.27
CA ALA A 321 -0.58 -32.37 -4.60
C ALA A 321 -0.23 -33.24 -3.38
N CYS A 322 0.43 -32.68 -2.36
CA CYS A 322 0.86 -33.39 -1.15
C CYS A 322 0.00 -33.07 0.09
N ARG A 323 -1.11 -32.35 -0.08
CA ARG A 323 -2.06 -32.01 0.99
C ARG A 323 -3.28 -32.93 1.03
N ARG A 324 -3.38 -33.88 0.10
CA ARG A 324 -4.51 -34.79 -0.06
C ARG A 324 -4.27 -36.10 0.66
#